data_AF-D8QHQ5-F1
#
_entry.id   AF-D8QHQ5-F1
#
_cell.length_a   1.000
_cell.length_b   1.000
_cell.length_c   1.000
_cell.angle_alpha   90.00
_cell.angle_beta   90.00
_cell.angle_gamma   90.00
#
_symmetry.space_group_name_H-M   'P 1'
#
loop_
_entity.id
_entity.type
_entity.pdbx_description
1 polymer ?
#
loop_
_entity_poly.entity_id
_entity_poly.type
_entity_poly.pdbx_seq_one_letter_code
_entity_poly.pdbx_strand_id
1 'polypeptide(L)'
;MFEPPQVYPSRMQNEVEVESQLSLITPEPDYVHGSQIIPLSFDSPQPAISRRSRSRVRDEPSSFDEATTTREVILNTHSKPSERSTVATSHAEDFDIAAAADLANHSLEIFDFALLRAKKPPETIYDANTLRLPSTWTIPATVHRYLAPIDCVQKQALRGLRFEECAIDVIERDSLGGVEFIIDAHTGVLLVSLLSLPGDCADAVARIAIERRSAAPFAYTPPVLKALQKLRRDLNIEQACGTSREAMEVKFAFADTVSEAALFVRMFGNEAEERDQTDGALWGGREWLDDEPYEGEMDYAAVKGMNVSAAIIMLCQEDLTMQDVPNMSPKQRLDFFAPFIGVDRVESFNSVLSDRRQQVEAMSSVKASSTLLAPGNLRCLSLLRHASTASSPALGNRCTTAAKA
;
A
#
# COMPACT_ATOMS: atom_id res chain seq x y z
N MET A 1 12.62 6.52 -45.98
CA MET A 1 11.82 5.45 -46.62
C MET A 1 11.31 4.60 -45.48
N PHE A 2 10.04 4.78 -45.12
CA PHE A 2 9.39 3.97 -44.09
C PHE A 2 8.89 2.69 -44.76
N GLU A 3 9.27 1.54 -44.22
CA GLU A 3 8.66 0.26 -44.61
C GLU A 3 7.19 0.25 -44.20
N PRO A 4 6.28 -0.23 -45.06
CA PRO A 4 4.86 -0.34 -44.73
C PRO A 4 4.61 -1.48 -43.73
N PRO A 5 3.57 -1.38 -42.89
CA PRO A 5 3.22 -2.42 -41.92
C PRO A 5 2.79 -3.70 -42.64
N GLN A 6 3.33 -4.83 -42.18
CA GLN A 6 2.95 -6.14 -42.69
C GLN A 6 1.53 -6.50 -42.25
N VAL A 7 0.68 -6.82 -43.22
CA VAL A 7 -0.66 -7.36 -43.03
C VAL A 7 -0.51 -8.84 -42.67
N TYR A 8 -0.85 -9.20 -41.43
CA TYR A 8 -0.90 -10.61 -41.01
C TYR A 8 -2.21 -11.29 -41.45
N PRO A 9 -2.18 -12.56 -41.84
CA PRO A 9 -3.37 -13.28 -42.27
C PRO A 9 -4.27 -13.63 -41.08
N SER A 10 -5.56 -13.29 -41.20
CA SER A 10 -6.62 -13.66 -40.27
C SER A 10 -6.66 -15.18 -40.06
N ARG A 11 -6.45 -15.62 -38.81
CA ARG A 11 -6.38 -17.03 -38.43
C ARG A 11 -7.79 -17.62 -38.33
N MET A 12 -8.05 -18.66 -39.12
CA MET A 12 -9.25 -19.49 -38.99
C MET A 12 -9.23 -20.22 -37.64
N GLN A 13 -10.32 -20.07 -36.88
CA GLN A 13 -10.60 -20.81 -35.65
C GLN A 13 -10.75 -22.29 -35.97
N ASN A 14 -9.84 -23.12 -35.47
CA ASN A 14 -10.06 -24.55 -35.32
C ASN A 14 -10.40 -24.80 -33.86
N GLU A 15 -11.65 -25.14 -33.59
CA GLU A 15 -12.09 -25.70 -32.31
C GLU A 15 -11.45 -27.08 -32.13
N VAL A 16 -10.53 -27.18 -31.18
CA VAL A 16 -10.05 -28.45 -30.64
C VAL A 16 -10.47 -28.47 -29.17
N GLU A 17 -11.37 -29.39 -28.82
CA GLU A 17 -11.73 -29.70 -27.44
C GLU A 17 -10.47 -30.10 -26.65
N VAL A 18 -10.03 -29.23 -25.74
CA VAL A 18 -9.01 -29.51 -24.72
C VAL A 18 -9.66 -29.34 -23.35
N GLU A 19 -10.55 -30.26 -22.98
CA GLU A 19 -10.99 -30.44 -21.60
C GLU A 19 -9.98 -31.32 -20.86
N SER A 20 -8.99 -30.75 -20.15
CA SER A 20 -8.30 -31.47 -19.04
C SER A 20 -7.35 -30.65 -18.15
N GLN A 21 -7.17 -29.33 -18.31
CA GLN A 21 -6.23 -28.56 -17.45
C GLN A 21 -6.85 -27.39 -16.66
N LEU A 22 -8.14 -27.14 -16.82
CA LEU A 22 -8.87 -26.06 -16.12
C LEU A 22 -9.01 -26.25 -14.59
N SER A 23 -8.55 -27.36 -14.02
CA SER A 23 -8.53 -27.59 -12.57
C SER A 23 -7.25 -27.07 -11.88
N LEU A 24 -6.34 -26.40 -12.61
CA LEU A 24 -5.08 -25.85 -12.07
C LEU A 24 -5.22 -24.42 -11.51
N ILE A 25 -6.36 -23.75 -11.75
CA ILE A 25 -6.65 -22.39 -11.28
C ILE A 25 -8.06 -22.38 -10.65
N THR A 26 -8.31 -23.24 -9.68
CA THR A 26 -9.47 -23.06 -8.80
C THR A 26 -9.02 -22.26 -7.58
N PRO A 27 -9.63 -21.10 -7.29
CA PRO A 27 -9.45 -20.46 -5.99
C PRO A 27 -9.93 -21.43 -4.90
N GLU A 28 -9.20 -21.54 -3.79
CA GLU A 28 -9.67 -22.30 -2.64
C GLU A 28 -11.06 -21.78 -2.20
N PRO A 29 -12.02 -22.66 -1.89
CA PRO A 29 -13.42 -22.28 -1.66
C PRO A 29 -13.70 -21.59 -0.30
N ASP A 30 -12.69 -21.15 0.45
CA ASP A 30 -12.86 -20.53 1.77
C ASP A 30 -12.67 -18.99 1.80
N TYR A 31 -12.74 -18.31 0.65
CA TYR A 31 -12.75 -16.84 0.61
C TYR A 31 -14.16 -16.28 0.83
N VAL A 32 -14.60 -16.28 2.10
CA VAL A 32 -15.71 -15.45 2.54
C VAL A 32 -15.38 -13.99 2.25
N HIS A 33 -16.26 -13.30 1.52
CA HIS A 33 -16.30 -11.84 1.38
C HIS A 33 -16.48 -11.17 2.75
N GLY A 34 -15.40 -11.10 3.51
CA GLY A 34 -15.18 -10.08 4.52
C GLY A 34 -14.07 -9.22 3.99
N SER A 35 -14.29 -7.91 3.90
CA SER A 35 -13.23 -6.92 3.73
C SER A 35 -12.30 -6.97 4.95
N GLN A 36 -11.53 -8.04 5.08
CA GLN A 36 -10.28 -8.01 5.82
C GLN A 36 -9.36 -7.16 4.95
N ILE A 37 -9.34 -5.86 5.24
CA ILE A 37 -8.08 -5.13 5.28
C ILE A 37 -7.10 -6.13 5.89
N ILE A 38 -6.08 -6.56 5.15
CA ILE A 38 -4.92 -7.15 5.79
C ILE A 38 -4.31 -5.96 6.54
N PRO A 39 -4.50 -5.80 7.86
CA PRO A 39 -3.57 -4.94 8.55
C PRO A 39 -2.20 -5.54 8.25
N LEU A 40 -1.27 -4.73 7.78
CA LEU A 40 0.13 -5.05 7.96
C LEU A 40 0.33 -5.16 9.48
N SER A 41 0.11 -6.36 10.02
CA SER A 41 0.26 -6.66 11.44
C SER A 41 1.75 -6.73 11.69
N PHE A 42 2.29 -5.67 12.29
CA PHE A 42 3.67 -5.63 12.75
C PHE A 42 3.80 -6.38 14.09
N ASP A 43 3.71 -7.70 14.06
CA ASP A 43 4.17 -8.53 15.17
C ASP A 43 5.68 -8.74 15.03
N SER A 44 6.46 -7.81 15.58
CA SER A 44 7.88 -8.06 15.84
C SER A 44 8.03 -8.86 17.14
N PRO A 45 8.75 -10.00 17.14
CA PRO A 45 9.11 -10.68 18.38
C PRO A 45 10.06 -9.80 19.19
N GLN A 46 9.72 -9.56 20.47
CA GLN A 46 10.59 -8.86 21.41
C GLN A 46 11.97 -9.56 21.52
N PRO A 47 13.09 -8.84 21.34
CA PRO A 47 14.37 -9.37 21.77
C PRO A 47 14.49 -9.26 23.30
N ALA A 48 14.79 -10.38 23.94
CA ALA A 48 15.12 -10.46 25.35
C ALA A 48 16.30 -9.52 25.68
N ILE A 49 16.06 -8.57 26.59
CA ILE A 49 17.08 -7.64 27.09
C ILE A 49 18.01 -8.42 28.03
N SER A 50 19.16 -8.86 27.51
CA SER A 50 20.28 -9.34 28.34
C SER A 50 21.04 -8.14 28.91
N ARG A 51 20.88 -7.93 30.22
CA ARG A 51 21.67 -7.00 31.03
C ARG A 51 23.16 -7.34 30.91
N ARG A 52 23.97 -6.42 30.38
CA ARG A 52 25.42 -6.45 30.57
C ARG A 52 25.90 -5.19 31.30
N SER A 53 26.51 -5.45 32.44
CA SER A 53 26.93 -4.51 33.47
C SER A 53 28.02 -3.54 33.00
N ARG A 54 27.86 -2.27 33.39
CA ARG A 54 28.88 -1.22 33.35
C ARG A 54 30.00 -1.55 34.33
N SER A 55 31.24 -1.57 33.86
CA SER A 55 32.45 -1.40 34.68
C SER A 55 33.03 -0.02 34.40
N ARG A 56 33.12 0.79 35.46
CA ARG A 56 33.80 2.09 35.48
C ARG A 56 35.30 1.85 35.55
N VAL A 57 36.06 2.47 34.65
CA VAL A 57 37.44 2.88 34.94
C VAL A 57 37.54 4.37 34.62
N ARG A 58 38.00 5.09 35.64
CA ARG A 58 38.15 6.53 35.75
C ARG A 58 39.65 6.76 35.62
N ASP A 59 40.09 7.61 34.70
CA ASP A 59 41.35 8.35 34.82
C ASP A 59 41.22 9.67 34.04
N GLU A 60 41.36 10.75 34.80
CA GLU A 60 41.57 12.15 34.42
C GLU A 60 43.10 12.41 34.29
N PRO A 61 43.62 13.65 34.09
CA PRO A 61 43.11 14.85 33.40
C PRO A 61 44.16 15.48 32.45
N SER A 62 43.77 16.49 31.65
CA SER A 62 44.63 17.59 31.16
C SER A 62 43.82 18.45 30.17
N SER A 63 43.92 19.77 30.05
CA SER A 63 44.30 20.93 30.87
C SER A 63 44.01 22.16 29.97
N PHE A 64 43.79 23.35 30.57
CA PHE A 64 43.81 24.70 29.95
C PHE A 64 42.67 25.05 28.96
N ASP A 65 42.03 26.24 28.90
CA ASP A 65 42.03 27.55 29.58
C ASP A 65 40.61 28.13 29.38
N GLU A 66 39.90 28.68 30.37
CA GLU A 66 39.97 30.06 30.90
C GLU A 66 39.77 31.19 29.86
N ALA A 67 38.52 31.66 29.73
CA ALA A 67 38.23 33.08 29.48
C ALA A 67 36.83 33.44 30.01
N THR A 68 36.86 34.35 30.97
CA THR A 68 35.82 35.05 31.73
C THR A 68 34.97 35.97 30.85
N THR A 69 33.69 36.22 31.23
CA THR A 69 32.97 37.53 31.23
C THR A 69 31.47 37.30 31.59
N THR A 70 31.05 37.57 32.84
CA THR A 70 30.21 38.72 33.31
C THR A 70 28.72 38.59 32.93
N ARG A 71 27.80 38.16 33.82
CA ARG A 71 27.16 38.78 35.02
C ARG A 71 26.06 39.81 34.68
N GLU A 72 24.81 39.45 34.99
CA GLU A 72 23.67 40.25 35.51
C GLU A 72 22.52 39.24 35.71
N VAL A 73 21.99 38.87 36.89
CA VAL A 73 21.40 39.59 38.04
C VAL A 73 20.24 40.50 37.67
N ILE A 74 19.02 39.94 37.57
CA ILE A 74 17.79 40.68 37.91
C ILE A 74 16.85 39.82 38.77
N LEU A 75 16.39 40.49 39.82
CA LEU A 75 15.64 40.15 41.02
C LEU A 75 14.28 39.44 40.84
N ASN A 76 14.03 38.53 41.80
CA ASN A 76 12.71 38.19 42.35
C ASN A 76 11.96 39.43 42.87
N THR A 77 10.64 39.49 42.65
CA THR A 77 9.72 40.08 43.64
C THR A 77 8.36 39.38 43.64
N HIS A 78 8.03 38.83 44.81
CA HIS A 78 6.71 38.44 45.28
C HIS A 78 5.71 39.61 45.29
N SER A 79 4.42 39.31 45.09
CA SER A 79 3.34 39.85 45.96
C SER A 79 1.95 39.31 45.60
N LYS A 80 1.36 38.51 46.51
CA LYS A 80 -0.09 38.45 46.78
C LYS A 80 -0.48 39.63 47.67
N PRO A 81 -1.73 40.13 47.60
CA PRO A 81 -2.67 40.00 48.74
C PRO A 81 -4.10 39.69 48.26
N SER A 82 -4.89 38.87 48.96
CA SER A 82 -5.64 39.07 50.22
C SER A 82 -6.99 39.79 50.07
N GLU A 83 -7.97 39.19 50.73
CA GLU A 83 -9.42 39.40 50.77
C GLU A 83 -9.91 40.74 51.37
N ARG A 84 -11.09 41.21 50.93
CA ARG A 84 -12.25 41.70 51.75
C ARG A 84 -13.32 42.30 50.80
N SER A 85 -14.55 41.78 50.77
CA SER A 85 -15.70 42.03 51.67
C SER A 85 -16.64 43.14 51.18
N THR A 86 -17.81 42.68 50.69
CA THR A 86 -19.19 43.22 50.87
C THR A 86 -19.48 44.72 50.71
N VAL A 87 -20.31 45.09 49.72
CA VAL A 87 -21.51 45.93 49.93
C VAL A 87 -22.57 45.55 48.88
N ALA A 88 -23.80 45.34 49.35
CA ALA A 88 -25.00 45.12 48.55
C ALA A 88 -25.55 46.44 48.02
N THR A 89 -25.93 46.46 46.74
CA THR A 89 -26.91 47.43 46.20
C THR A 89 -27.80 46.70 45.22
N SER A 90 -29.03 46.45 45.67
CA SER A 90 -30.17 46.07 44.86
C SER A 90 -30.57 47.24 43.97
N HIS A 91 -30.41 47.10 42.66
CA HIS A 91 -31.18 47.84 41.68
C HIS A 91 -31.54 46.87 40.56
N ALA A 92 -32.79 46.40 40.60
CA ALA A 92 -33.43 45.69 39.52
C ALA A 92 -33.74 46.72 38.43
N GLU A 93 -32.95 46.72 37.38
CA GLU A 93 -33.37 47.25 36.09
C GLU A 93 -33.39 46.07 35.11
N ASP A 94 -34.56 45.88 34.50
CA ASP A 94 -34.83 44.98 33.38
C ASP A 94 -33.86 45.30 32.24
N PHE A 95 -32.67 44.68 32.28
CA PHE A 95 -31.79 44.62 31.13
C PHE A 95 -32.27 43.48 30.25
N ASP A 96 -32.75 43.87 29.07
CA ASP A 96 -33.31 43.04 28.01
C ASP A 96 -32.32 41.92 27.63
N ILE A 97 -32.47 40.74 28.25
CA ILE A 97 -31.61 39.56 28.06
C ILE A 97 -31.62 39.09 26.59
N ALA A 98 -32.64 39.47 25.82
CA ALA A 98 -32.72 39.20 24.40
C ALA A 98 -31.65 39.96 23.57
N ALA A 99 -31.29 41.19 23.94
CA ALA A 99 -30.36 42.01 23.16
C ALA A 99 -28.87 41.66 23.40
N ALA A 100 -28.52 41.15 24.58
CA ALA A 100 -27.15 40.72 24.89
C ALA A 100 -26.78 39.36 24.26
N ALA A 101 -27.77 38.51 23.99
CA ALA A 101 -27.57 37.25 23.28
C ALA A 101 -27.29 37.47 21.78
N ASP A 102 -27.93 38.45 21.15
CA ASP A 102 -27.72 38.76 19.72
C ASP A 102 -26.34 39.40 19.44
N LEU A 103 -25.79 40.18 20.39
CA LEU A 103 -24.45 40.78 20.21
C LEU A 103 -23.31 39.77 20.46
N ALA A 104 -23.53 38.77 21.33
CA ALA A 104 -22.59 37.67 21.53
C ALA A 104 -22.60 36.68 20.35
N ASN A 105 -23.74 36.50 19.68
CA ASN A 105 -23.84 35.65 18.49
C ASN A 105 -23.24 36.32 17.25
N HIS A 106 -23.35 37.65 17.08
CA HIS A 106 -22.71 38.33 15.95
C HIS A 106 -21.19 38.55 16.09
N SER A 107 -20.63 38.52 17.31
CA SER A 107 -19.19 38.72 17.51
C SER A 107 -18.33 37.46 17.34
N LEU A 108 -18.94 36.27 17.30
CA LEU A 108 -18.27 34.99 16.98
C LEU A 108 -18.33 34.65 15.48
N GLU A 109 -19.21 35.29 14.71
CA GLU A 109 -19.31 35.07 13.26
C GLU A 109 -18.27 35.86 12.45
N ILE A 110 -17.62 36.87 13.04
CA ILE A 110 -16.71 37.79 12.31
C ILE A 110 -15.22 37.40 12.44
N PHE A 111 -14.82 36.61 13.46
CA PHE A 111 -13.42 36.27 13.68
C PHE A 111 -12.95 34.90 13.15
N ASP A 112 -13.84 33.98 12.75
CA ASP A 112 -13.42 32.62 12.35
C ASP A 112 -13.73 32.21 10.90
N PHE A 113 -14.62 32.90 10.20
CA PHE A 113 -14.92 32.56 8.80
C PHE A 113 -13.87 33.10 7.80
N ALA A 114 -13.18 34.19 8.13
CA ALA A 114 -12.12 34.75 7.29
C ALA A 114 -10.79 33.97 7.36
N LEU A 115 -10.62 33.07 8.35
CA LEU A 115 -9.41 32.25 8.53
C LEU A 115 -9.49 30.86 7.86
N LEU A 116 -10.65 30.51 7.29
CA LEU A 116 -10.93 29.28 6.56
C LEU A 116 -10.69 29.42 5.04
N ARG A 117 -10.01 30.48 4.59
CA ARG A 117 -9.32 30.41 3.30
C ARG A 117 -8.36 29.25 3.36
N ALA A 118 -8.43 28.34 2.38
CA ALA A 118 -7.48 27.26 2.17
C ALA A 118 -6.06 27.81 2.38
N LYS A 119 -5.54 27.59 3.58
CA LYS A 119 -4.22 28.06 3.96
C LYS A 119 -3.31 27.09 3.23
N LYS A 120 -2.54 27.66 2.30
CA LYS A 120 -1.56 26.92 1.52
C LYS A 120 -0.76 25.99 2.43
N PRO A 121 -0.34 24.82 1.94
CA PRO A 121 0.43 23.88 2.73
C PRO A 121 1.67 24.60 3.29
N PRO A 122 2.01 24.45 4.59
CA PRO A 122 3.14 25.16 5.18
C PRO A 122 4.45 24.84 4.44
N GLU A 123 5.29 25.83 4.16
CA GLU A 123 6.55 25.62 3.41
C GLU A 123 7.45 24.52 4.03
N THR A 124 7.32 24.28 5.33
CA THR A 124 8.07 23.27 6.09
C THR A 124 7.74 21.83 5.72
N ILE A 125 6.61 21.56 5.03
CA ILE A 125 6.25 20.20 4.62
C ILE A 125 6.86 19.80 3.28
N TYR A 126 7.40 20.75 2.52
CA TYR A 126 8.02 20.45 1.24
C TYR A 126 9.49 20.08 1.45
N ASP A 127 9.83 18.86 1.07
CA ASP A 127 11.19 18.34 1.00
C ASP A 127 11.51 17.87 -0.42
N ALA A 128 12.67 17.24 -0.61
CA ALA A 128 13.10 16.72 -1.91
C ALA A 128 12.14 15.64 -2.49
N ASN A 129 11.34 14.99 -1.65
CA ASN A 129 10.40 13.95 -2.05
C ASN A 129 8.96 14.49 -2.15
N THR A 130 8.77 15.81 -2.08
CA THR A 130 7.45 16.43 -2.19
C THR A 130 7.31 17.13 -3.55
N LEU A 131 6.41 16.63 -4.38
CA LEU A 131 6.07 17.23 -5.66
C LEU A 131 5.31 18.55 -5.46
N ARG A 132 5.58 19.51 -6.34
CA ARG A 132 4.88 20.79 -6.43
C ARG A 132 4.31 20.94 -7.84
N LEU A 133 3.06 21.38 -7.95
CA LEU A 133 2.50 21.75 -9.25
C LEU A 133 3.31 22.94 -9.82
N PRO A 134 3.59 22.95 -11.13
CA PRO A 134 4.18 24.13 -11.77
C PRO A 134 3.21 25.31 -11.69
N SER A 135 3.75 26.53 -11.68
CA SER A 135 2.93 27.76 -11.67
C SER A 135 2.05 27.91 -12.91
N THR A 136 2.44 27.25 -14.00
CA THR A 136 1.71 27.15 -15.26
C THR A 136 1.59 25.69 -15.65
N TRP A 137 0.36 25.21 -15.85
CA TRP A 137 0.10 23.87 -16.34
C TRP A 137 -0.07 23.89 -17.86
N THR A 138 0.67 23.04 -18.57
CA THR A 138 0.49 22.83 -20.01
C THR A 138 -0.41 21.63 -20.23
N ILE A 139 -1.44 21.79 -21.05
CA ILE A 139 -2.34 20.70 -21.43
C ILE A 139 -1.50 19.58 -22.07
N PRO A 140 -1.56 18.34 -21.56
CA PRO A 140 -0.79 17.24 -22.12
C PRO A 140 -1.19 16.94 -23.57
N ALA A 141 -0.22 16.61 -24.40
CA ALA A 141 -0.47 16.23 -25.80
C ALA A 141 -0.97 14.78 -25.95
N THR A 142 -0.72 13.93 -24.95
CA THR A 142 -1.03 12.50 -24.93
C THR A 142 -2.05 12.19 -23.85
N VAL A 143 -2.96 11.26 -24.12
CA VAL A 143 -3.91 10.74 -23.13
C VAL A 143 -3.27 9.56 -22.42
N HIS A 144 -3.27 9.57 -21.09
CA HIS A 144 -2.80 8.43 -20.29
C HIS A 144 -3.98 7.56 -19.86
N ARG A 145 -3.83 6.23 -19.88
CA ARG A 145 -4.80 5.29 -19.33
C ARG A 145 -4.31 4.73 -18.00
N TYR A 146 -5.11 4.88 -16.94
CA TYR A 146 -4.82 4.34 -15.60
C TYR A 146 -5.91 3.38 -15.15
N LEU A 147 -5.56 2.43 -14.28
CA LEU A 147 -6.52 1.58 -13.60
C LEU A 147 -6.99 2.29 -12.32
N ALA A 148 -8.29 2.24 -12.01
CA ALA A 148 -8.86 2.70 -10.74
C ALA A 148 -9.97 1.76 -10.25
N PRO A 149 -10.16 1.60 -8.92
CA PRO A 149 -11.32 0.88 -8.41
C PRO A 149 -12.63 1.56 -8.83
N ILE A 150 -13.70 0.79 -9.12
CA ILE A 150 -15.04 1.33 -9.45
C ILE A 150 -15.51 2.32 -8.37
N ASP A 151 -15.35 1.95 -7.10
CA ASP A 151 -15.68 2.80 -5.95
C ASP A 151 -14.88 4.10 -5.91
N CYS A 152 -13.68 4.09 -6.48
CA CYS A 152 -12.85 5.28 -6.66
C CYS A 152 -13.52 6.18 -7.70
N VAL A 153 -13.75 5.67 -8.92
CA VAL A 153 -14.28 6.44 -10.06
C VAL A 153 -15.65 7.05 -9.77
N GLN A 154 -16.50 6.34 -9.02
CA GLN A 154 -17.82 6.83 -8.62
C GLN A 154 -17.77 8.01 -7.64
N LYS A 155 -16.65 8.22 -6.92
CA LYS A 155 -16.50 9.37 -6.03
C LYS A 155 -16.38 10.63 -6.88
N GLN A 156 -17.24 11.62 -6.61
CA GLN A 156 -17.28 12.92 -7.30
C GLN A 156 -15.92 13.62 -7.36
N ALA A 157 -15.03 13.31 -6.41
CA ALA A 157 -13.66 13.77 -6.33
C ALA A 157 -12.74 13.32 -7.48
N LEU A 158 -13.17 12.42 -8.38
CA LEU A 158 -12.34 11.96 -9.49
C LEU A 158 -12.85 12.41 -10.87
N ARG A 159 -13.97 13.15 -10.89
CA ARG A 159 -14.43 13.80 -12.13
C ARG A 159 -13.38 14.75 -12.72
N GLY A 160 -12.47 15.26 -11.89
CA GLY A 160 -11.38 16.12 -12.33
C GLY A 160 -10.33 15.44 -13.21
N LEU A 161 -10.18 14.11 -13.13
CA LEU A 161 -9.24 13.37 -13.98
C LEU A 161 -9.64 13.39 -15.46
N ARG A 162 -10.94 13.48 -15.73
CA ARG A 162 -11.50 13.55 -17.08
C ARG A 162 -11.48 14.96 -17.67
N PHE A 163 -10.92 15.94 -16.95
CA PHE A 163 -10.71 17.26 -17.53
C PHE A 163 -9.65 17.21 -18.62
N GLU A 164 -9.83 18.04 -19.65
CA GLU A 164 -8.89 18.16 -20.77
C GLU A 164 -7.47 18.50 -20.28
N GLU A 165 -7.35 19.23 -19.17
CA GLU A 165 -6.08 19.57 -18.54
C GLU A 165 -5.31 18.36 -18.02
N CYS A 166 -6.00 17.30 -17.61
CA CYS A 166 -5.35 16.07 -17.13
C CYS A 166 -5.08 15.11 -18.27
N ALA A 167 -5.96 15.04 -19.27
CA ALA A 167 -5.90 14.05 -20.35
C ALA A 167 -5.66 12.63 -19.80
N ILE A 168 -6.46 12.24 -18.81
CA ILE A 168 -6.44 10.90 -18.22
C ILE A 168 -7.74 10.19 -18.56
N ASP A 169 -7.59 9.01 -19.12
CA ASP A 169 -8.63 8.02 -19.25
C ASP A 169 -8.48 6.97 -18.13
N VAL A 170 -9.61 6.57 -17.56
CA VAL A 170 -9.63 5.76 -16.33
C VAL A 170 -10.40 4.48 -16.60
N ILE A 171 -9.66 3.38 -16.53
CA ILE A 171 -10.15 2.02 -16.71
C ILE A 171 -10.56 1.47 -15.34
N GLU A 172 -11.80 1.04 -15.24
CA GLU A 172 -12.43 0.62 -14.00
C GLU A 172 -12.09 -0.84 -13.67
N ARG A 173 -11.79 -1.13 -12.39
CA ARG A 173 -11.60 -2.49 -11.85
C ARG A 173 -12.31 -2.64 -10.50
N ASP A 174 -12.64 -3.85 -10.10
CA ASP A 174 -13.31 -4.07 -8.81
C ASP A 174 -12.40 -3.74 -7.62
N SER A 175 -11.11 -4.08 -7.72
CA SER A 175 -10.12 -3.85 -6.67
C SER A 175 -8.71 -3.75 -7.24
N LEU A 176 -7.88 -2.86 -6.66
CA LEU A 176 -6.47 -2.71 -7.00
C LEU A 176 -5.51 -3.07 -5.85
N GLY A 177 -6.00 -3.78 -4.83
CA GLY A 177 -5.14 -4.22 -3.72
C GLY A 177 -4.70 -3.09 -2.77
N GLY A 178 -5.54 -2.07 -2.59
CA GLY A 178 -5.35 -1.02 -1.58
C GLY A 178 -4.78 0.31 -2.09
N VAL A 179 -4.61 0.48 -3.40
CA VAL A 179 -4.29 1.77 -4.03
C VAL A 179 -5.49 2.34 -4.79
N GLU A 180 -5.57 3.66 -4.92
CA GLU A 180 -6.63 4.32 -5.70
C GLU A 180 -6.35 4.33 -7.20
N PHE A 181 -5.07 4.34 -7.61
CA PHE A 181 -4.68 4.21 -9.01
C PHE A 181 -3.48 3.31 -9.18
N ILE A 182 -3.48 2.56 -10.28
CA ILE A 182 -2.28 1.95 -10.84
C ILE A 182 -2.00 2.64 -12.17
N ILE A 183 -0.83 3.30 -12.24
CA ILE A 183 -0.38 4.08 -13.40
C ILE A 183 0.33 3.16 -14.40
N ASP A 184 1.18 2.28 -13.92
CA ASP A 184 1.86 1.23 -14.69
C ASP A 184 2.23 0.05 -13.76
N ALA A 185 3.05 -0.89 -14.23
CA ALA A 185 3.50 -1.99 -13.38
C ALA A 185 4.23 -1.48 -12.11
N HIS A 186 4.92 -0.35 -12.15
CA HIS A 186 5.84 0.09 -11.09
C HIS A 186 5.32 1.22 -10.22
N THR A 187 4.23 1.86 -10.62
CA THR A 187 3.74 3.11 -10.03
C THR A 187 2.29 2.96 -9.60
N GLY A 188 2.05 3.12 -8.30
CA GLY A 188 0.71 3.23 -7.72
C GLY A 188 0.53 4.59 -7.04
N VAL A 189 -0.71 5.09 -7.00
CA VAL A 189 -1.07 6.32 -6.30
C VAL A 189 -2.07 6.00 -5.20
N LEU A 190 -1.74 6.46 -3.99
CA LEU A 190 -2.61 6.41 -2.82
C LEU A 190 -3.15 7.82 -2.51
N LEU A 191 -4.46 7.97 -2.39
CA LEU A 191 -5.12 9.22 -2.01
C LEU A 191 -5.53 9.17 -0.53
N VAL A 192 -4.82 9.93 0.30
CA VAL A 192 -5.08 9.98 1.74
C VAL A 192 -5.60 11.36 2.15
N SER A 193 -6.71 11.39 2.88
CA SER A 193 -7.17 12.63 3.53
C SER A 193 -6.23 12.99 4.67
N LEU A 194 -5.67 14.20 4.66
CA LEU A 194 -4.79 14.65 5.76
C LEU A 194 -5.47 14.60 7.13
N LEU A 195 -6.79 14.79 7.17
CA LEU A 195 -7.58 14.73 8.40
C LEU A 195 -7.70 13.31 8.97
N SER A 196 -7.49 12.25 8.17
CA SER A 196 -7.50 10.87 8.68
C SER A 196 -6.15 10.42 9.26
N LEU A 197 -5.05 11.11 8.92
CA LEU A 197 -3.70 10.75 9.40
C LEU A 197 -3.57 10.64 10.94
N PRO A 198 -4.18 11.52 11.76
CA PRO A 198 -4.11 11.38 13.21
C PRO A 198 -4.97 10.24 13.77
N GLY A 199 -5.98 9.77 13.01
CA GLY A 199 -7.00 8.84 13.46
C GLY A 199 -6.74 7.37 13.10
N ASP A 200 -5.86 7.10 12.15
CA ASP A 200 -5.58 5.73 11.72
C ASP A 200 -4.34 5.13 12.41
N CYS A 201 -4.62 4.57 13.58
CA CYS A 201 -4.33 3.14 13.79
C CYS A 201 -5.62 2.30 13.96
N ALA A 202 -6.83 2.89 14.10
CA ALA A 202 -8.11 2.14 14.14
C ALA A 202 -9.42 2.96 14.01
N ASP A 203 -9.46 4.30 14.14
CA ASP A 203 -10.68 5.03 14.57
C ASP A 203 -11.10 6.24 13.68
N ALA A 204 -10.47 6.48 12.52
CA ALA A 204 -10.71 7.70 11.73
C ALA A 204 -12.10 7.77 11.07
N VAL A 205 -12.71 6.62 10.75
CA VAL A 205 -13.98 6.54 10.00
C VAL A 205 -15.18 7.06 10.81
N ALA A 206 -15.18 6.88 12.14
CA ALA A 206 -16.30 7.29 13.00
C ALA A 206 -16.44 8.82 13.13
N ARG A 207 -15.35 9.58 12.98
CA ARG A 207 -15.34 11.04 13.15
C ARG A 207 -15.72 11.80 11.87
N ILE A 208 -15.30 11.30 10.72
CA ILE A 208 -15.56 11.94 9.41
C ILE A 208 -17.06 11.92 9.05
N ALA A 209 -17.83 10.98 9.61
CA ALA A 209 -19.28 10.91 9.38
C ALA A 209 -20.10 11.98 10.13
N ILE A 210 -19.60 12.51 11.25
CA ILE A 210 -20.35 13.46 12.11
C ILE A 210 -20.13 14.92 11.67
N GLU A 211 -19.05 15.22 10.95
CA GLU A 211 -18.56 16.60 10.74
C GLU A 211 -18.88 17.20 9.36
N ARG A 212 -19.84 16.63 8.62
CA ARG A 212 -20.18 17.06 7.24
C ARG A 212 -20.97 18.38 7.13
N ARG A 213 -21.09 19.20 8.18
CA ARG A 213 -21.92 20.44 8.13
C ARG A 213 -21.27 21.71 8.68
N SER A 214 -20.03 21.67 9.16
CA SER A 214 -19.24 22.86 9.52
C SER A 214 -18.07 23.01 8.56
N ALA A 215 -17.73 24.25 8.20
CA ALA A 215 -16.64 24.56 7.29
C ALA A 215 -15.40 23.71 7.59
N ALA A 216 -14.89 23.01 6.58
CA ALA A 216 -13.91 21.95 6.76
C ALA A 216 -12.71 22.47 7.59
N PRO A 217 -12.35 21.81 8.70
CA PRO A 217 -11.25 22.25 9.53
C PRO A 217 -9.97 22.31 8.71
N PHE A 218 -9.15 23.33 8.98
CA PHE A 218 -7.86 23.52 8.33
C PHE A 218 -7.04 22.22 8.39
N ALA A 219 -6.71 21.65 7.23
CA ALA A 219 -6.11 20.32 7.14
C ALA A 219 -4.74 20.23 7.85
N TYR A 220 -3.95 21.30 7.86
CA TYR A 220 -2.60 21.31 8.42
C TYR A 220 -2.56 21.73 9.90
N THR A 221 -3.42 21.11 10.73
CA THR A 221 -3.33 21.28 12.18
C THR A 221 -2.02 20.70 12.73
N PRO A 222 -1.50 21.18 13.89
CA PRO A 222 -0.28 20.62 14.47
C PRO A 222 -0.32 19.08 14.69
N PRO A 223 -1.43 18.46 15.13
CA PRO A 223 -1.54 17.00 15.19
C PRO A 223 -1.38 16.31 13.83
N VAL A 224 -1.98 16.85 12.76
CA VAL A 224 -1.84 16.32 11.40
C VAL A 224 -0.41 16.43 10.90
N LEU A 225 0.22 17.60 11.07
CA LEU A 225 1.62 17.81 10.69
C LEU A 225 2.55 16.85 11.44
N LYS A 226 2.29 16.60 12.74
CA LYS A 226 3.05 15.63 13.53
C LYS A 226 2.84 14.19 13.03
N ALA A 227 1.62 13.82 12.66
CA ALA A 227 1.31 12.51 12.09
C ALA A 227 1.99 12.32 10.72
N LEU A 228 1.95 13.32 9.85
CA LEU A 228 2.65 13.34 8.57
C LEU A 228 4.17 13.20 8.73
N GLN A 229 4.77 13.94 9.66
CA GLN A 229 6.19 13.82 9.97
C GLN A 229 6.57 12.43 10.50
N LYS A 230 5.67 11.81 11.30
CA LYS A 230 5.85 10.43 11.75
C LYS A 230 5.79 9.47 10.58
N LEU A 231 4.79 9.58 9.69
CA LEU A 231 4.66 8.74 8.49
C LEU A 231 5.93 8.78 7.64
N ARG A 232 6.46 9.97 7.35
CA ARG A 232 7.72 10.12 6.60
C ARG A 232 8.89 9.44 7.28
N ARG A 233 9.01 9.58 8.60
CA ARG A 233 10.07 8.94 9.38
C ARG A 233 9.95 7.42 9.30
N ASP A 234 8.75 6.88 9.47
CA ASP A 234 8.51 5.44 9.46
C ASP A 234 8.85 4.85 8.08
N LEU A 235 8.42 5.49 6.99
CA LEU A 235 8.77 5.09 5.61
C LEU A 235 10.28 5.14 5.35
N ASN A 236 10.98 6.18 5.84
CA ASN A 236 12.44 6.27 5.71
C ASN A 236 13.15 5.17 6.51
N ILE A 237 12.61 4.78 7.68
CA ILE A 237 13.15 3.66 8.48
C ILE A 237 12.94 2.34 7.72
N GLU A 238 11.76 2.10 7.18
CA GLU A 238 11.48 0.88 6.40
C GLU A 238 12.39 0.77 5.17
N GLN A 239 12.64 1.89 4.49
CA GLN A 239 13.59 1.94 3.38
C GLN A 239 15.02 1.63 3.86
N ALA A 240 15.47 2.22 4.99
CA ALA A 240 16.80 1.99 5.53
C ALA A 240 17.00 0.58 6.11
N CYS A 241 15.93 -0.06 6.61
CA CYS A 241 15.97 -1.42 7.12
C CYS A 241 15.91 -2.49 6.01
N GLY A 242 15.71 -2.10 4.75
CA GLY A 242 15.56 -3.04 3.63
C GLY A 242 14.31 -3.93 3.75
N THR A 243 13.32 -3.53 4.56
CA THR A 243 12.03 -4.20 4.61
C THR A 243 11.18 -3.84 3.40
N SER A 244 11.47 -2.70 2.78
CA SER A 244 10.96 -2.33 1.47
C SER A 244 11.86 -2.84 0.34
N ARG A 245 11.31 -2.95 -0.87
CA ARG A 245 12.07 -3.27 -2.08
C ARG A 245 13.11 -2.18 -2.32
N GLU A 246 14.34 -2.55 -2.67
CA GLU A 246 15.46 -1.60 -2.86
C GLU A 246 15.14 -0.48 -3.88
N ALA A 247 14.23 -0.73 -4.82
CA ALA A 247 13.78 0.21 -5.84
C ALA A 247 12.51 1.01 -5.49
N MET A 248 11.98 0.91 -4.27
CA MET A 248 10.77 1.65 -3.90
C MET A 248 11.09 3.11 -3.59
N GLU A 249 10.52 4.02 -4.39
CA GLU A 249 10.55 5.46 -4.14
C GLU A 249 9.15 5.92 -3.68
N VAL A 250 9.10 6.67 -2.57
CA VAL A 250 7.85 7.29 -2.09
C VAL A 250 7.94 8.80 -2.24
N LYS A 251 7.00 9.35 -3.03
CA LYS A 251 6.83 10.78 -3.23
C LYS A 251 5.51 11.25 -2.63
N PHE A 252 5.49 12.48 -2.13
CA PHE A 252 4.31 13.12 -1.55
C PHE A 252 3.83 14.24 -2.46
N ALA A 253 2.52 14.43 -2.52
CA ALA A 253 1.90 15.60 -3.11
C ALA A 253 0.78 16.07 -2.19
N PHE A 254 0.61 17.39 -2.07
CA PHE A 254 -0.41 17.99 -1.22
C PHE A 254 -1.34 18.81 -2.09
N ALA A 255 -2.57 18.33 -2.23
CA ALA A 255 -3.62 18.98 -3.00
C ALA A 255 -4.63 19.61 -2.04
N ASP A 256 -4.96 20.88 -2.27
CA ASP A 256 -6.01 21.58 -1.55
C ASP A 256 -7.37 21.40 -2.23
N THR A 257 -7.37 20.95 -3.49
CA THR A 257 -8.58 20.68 -4.27
C THR A 257 -8.52 19.34 -5.01
N VAL A 258 -9.69 18.85 -5.39
CA VAL A 258 -9.85 17.69 -6.28
C VAL A 258 -9.11 17.88 -7.61
N SER A 259 -9.20 19.07 -8.20
CA SER A 259 -8.53 19.36 -9.48
C SER A 259 -7.01 19.29 -9.34
N GLU A 260 -6.45 19.85 -8.27
CA GLU A 260 -5.00 19.73 -8.00
C GLU A 260 -4.56 18.28 -7.79
N ALA A 261 -5.36 17.47 -7.08
CA ALA A 261 -5.07 16.05 -6.91
C ALA A 261 -5.03 15.32 -8.26
N ALA A 262 -5.96 15.64 -9.16
CA ALA A 262 -5.98 15.09 -10.52
C ALA A 262 -4.73 15.50 -11.32
N LEU A 263 -4.30 16.76 -11.23
CA LEU A 263 -3.06 17.24 -11.86
C LEU A 263 -1.83 16.53 -11.31
N PHE A 264 -1.76 16.28 -9.99
CA PHE A 264 -0.66 15.50 -9.41
C PHE A 264 -0.67 14.05 -9.89
N VAL A 265 -1.82 13.40 -10.00
CA VAL A 265 -1.93 12.05 -10.57
C VAL A 265 -1.41 12.06 -12.02
N ARG A 266 -1.71 13.11 -12.80
CA ARG A 266 -1.13 13.29 -14.14
C ARG A 266 0.39 13.46 -14.09
N MET A 267 0.92 14.28 -13.18
CA MET A 267 2.38 14.45 -13.01
C MET A 267 3.08 13.13 -12.70
N PHE A 268 2.52 12.31 -11.80
CA PHE A 268 3.07 10.98 -11.52
C PHE A 268 3.09 10.09 -12.75
N GLY A 269 2.08 10.20 -13.61
CA GLY A 269 2.06 9.52 -14.90
C GLY A 269 3.15 10.01 -15.85
N ASN A 270 3.36 11.32 -15.96
CA ASN A 270 4.46 11.87 -16.78
C ASN A 270 5.83 11.38 -16.29
N GLU A 271 6.07 11.39 -14.98
CA GLU A 271 7.33 10.87 -14.44
C GLU A 271 7.48 9.36 -14.68
N ALA A 272 6.38 8.60 -14.70
CA ALA A 272 6.41 7.18 -14.98
C ALA A 272 6.66 6.89 -16.48
N GLU A 273 6.10 7.71 -17.37
CA GLU A 273 6.40 7.71 -18.80
C GLU A 273 7.87 8.08 -19.08
N GLU A 274 8.40 9.10 -18.41
CA GLU A 274 9.82 9.49 -18.52
C GLU A 274 10.79 8.40 -18.06
N ARG A 275 10.36 7.54 -17.13
CA ARG A 275 11.14 6.39 -16.64
C ARG A 275 11.02 5.16 -17.55
N ASP A 276 10.16 5.19 -18.55
CA ASP A 276 9.96 4.06 -19.45
C ASP A 276 11.24 3.76 -20.26
N GLN A 277 11.69 2.51 -20.18
CA GLN A 277 12.85 2.01 -20.91
C GLN A 277 12.43 1.15 -22.11
N THR A 278 11.12 0.99 -22.34
CA THR A 278 10.55 0.15 -23.39
C THR A 278 10.31 0.91 -24.70
N ASP A 279 10.90 2.09 -24.84
CA ASP A 279 10.77 2.96 -26.03
C ASP A 279 9.30 3.28 -26.35
N GLY A 280 8.49 3.50 -25.31
CA GLY A 280 7.07 3.83 -25.42
C GLY A 280 6.16 2.61 -25.64
N ALA A 281 6.68 1.37 -25.63
CA ALA A 281 5.82 0.19 -25.77
C ALA A 281 4.77 0.11 -24.65
N LEU A 282 5.10 0.56 -23.44
CA LEU A 282 4.14 0.65 -22.33
C LEU A 282 3.21 1.87 -22.41
N TRP A 283 3.67 2.97 -23.01
CA TRP A 283 3.00 4.28 -22.94
C TRP A 283 2.39 4.78 -24.24
N GLY A 284 2.45 3.98 -25.31
CA GLY A 284 1.77 4.25 -26.58
C GLY A 284 0.25 4.27 -26.44
N GLY A 285 -0.49 3.79 -27.45
CA GLY A 285 -1.96 3.86 -27.45
C GLY A 285 -2.67 3.19 -26.26
N ARG A 286 -1.97 2.30 -25.52
CA ARG A 286 -2.50 1.52 -24.39
C ARG A 286 -3.86 0.88 -24.69
N GLU A 287 -4.10 0.52 -25.95
CA GLU A 287 -5.34 -0.13 -26.39
C GLU A 287 -5.52 -1.50 -25.74
N TRP A 288 -4.41 -2.11 -25.30
CA TRP A 288 -4.37 -3.32 -24.50
C TRP A 288 -4.88 -3.15 -23.04
N LEU A 289 -5.08 -1.92 -22.57
CA LEU A 289 -5.84 -1.63 -21.35
C LEU A 289 -7.31 -1.41 -21.75
N ASP A 290 -8.06 -2.49 -21.76
CA ASP A 290 -9.49 -2.52 -22.07
C ASP A 290 -10.37 -2.45 -20.81
N ASP A 291 -11.61 -2.02 -21.00
CA ASP A 291 -12.64 -1.94 -19.96
C ASP A 291 -12.99 -3.34 -19.44
N GLU A 292 -12.97 -4.35 -20.32
CA GLU A 292 -13.19 -5.75 -19.92
C GLU A 292 -11.93 -6.33 -19.25
N PRO A 293 -12.05 -6.90 -18.03
CA PRO A 293 -10.92 -7.53 -17.36
C PRO A 293 -10.52 -8.84 -18.06
N TYR A 294 -9.21 -9.14 -18.08
CA TYR A 294 -8.72 -10.38 -18.68
C TYR A 294 -9.05 -11.59 -17.80
N GLU A 295 -9.32 -12.75 -18.42
CA GLU A 295 -9.47 -14.01 -17.69
C GLU A 295 -8.16 -14.34 -16.94
N GLY A 296 -8.27 -14.58 -15.63
CA GLY A 296 -7.11 -14.84 -14.77
C GLY A 296 -6.32 -13.61 -14.33
N GLU A 297 -6.76 -12.38 -14.65
CA GLU A 297 -6.10 -11.12 -14.26
C GLU A 297 -5.81 -11.07 -12.75
N MET A 298 -6.81 -11.40 -11.92
CA MET A 298 -6.69 -11.38 -10.46
C MET A 298 -5.80 -12.50 -9.91
N ASP A 299 -5.77 -13.67 -10.56
CA ASP A 299 -4.91 -14.78 -10.14
C ASP A 299 -3.42 -14.44 -10.34
N TYR A 300 -3.11 -13.72 -11.40
CA TYR A 300 -1.76 -13.23 -11.70
C TYR A 300 -1.39 -12.07 -10.78
N ALA A 301 -2.33 -11.15 -10.53
CA ALA A 301 -2.13 -10.03 -9.62
C ALA A 301 -1.93 -10.47 -8.16
N ALA A 302 -2.48 -11.62 -7.77
CA ALA A 302 -2.32 -12.19 -6.43
C ALA A 302 -0.90 -12.74 -6.14
N VAL A 303 -0.07 -12.92 -7.17
CA VAL A 303 1.32 -13.35 -6.99
C VAL A 303 2.09 -12.27 -6.24
N LYS A 304 2.89 -12.67 -5.24
CA LYS A 304 3.61 -11.74 -4.38
C LYS A 304 4.42 -10.73 -5.20
N GLY A 305 4.02 -9.46 -5.07
CA GLY A 305 4.70 -8.33 -5.68
C GLY A 305 4.35 -8.05 -7.14
N MET A 306 3.36 -8.76 -7.68
CA MET A 306 2.63 -8.37 -8.88
C MET A 306 1.54 -7.36 -8.49
N ASN A 307 1.13 -6.55 -9.46
CA ASN A 307 -0.07 -5.73 -9.38
C ASN A 307 -0.94 -6.02 -10.61
N VAL A 308 -2.13 -5.43 -10.65
CA VAL A 308 -3.09 -5.65 -11.75
C VAL A 308 -2.50 -5.26 -13.11
N SER A 309 -1.79 -4.14 -13.21
CA SER A 309 -1.14 -3.74 -14.47
C SER A 309 -0.10 -4.76 -14.94
N ALA A 310 0.72 -5.30 -14.04
CA ALA A 310 1.70 -6.33 -14.39
C ALA A 310 1.02 -7.63 -14.86
N ALA A 311 -0.11 -8.00 -14.26
CA ALA A 311 -0.91 -9.14 -14.70
C ALA A 311 -1.47 -8.92 -16.11
N ILE A 312 -2.06 -7.75 -16.37
CA ILE A 312 -2.59 -7.38 -17.70
C ILE A 312 -1.48 -7.45 -18.74
N ILE A 313 -0.29 -6.88 -18.49
CA ILE A 313 0.84 -6.93 -19.44
C ILE A 313 1.20 -8.36 -19.84
N MET A 314 1.10 -9.32 -18.91
CA MET A 314 1.36 -10.73 -19.20
C MET A 314 0.25 -11.39 -20.03
N LEU A 315 -1.00 -10.96 -19.85
CA LEU A 315 -2.20 -11.56 -20.46
C LEU A 315 -2.61 -10.91 -21.79
N CYS A 316 -2.25 -9.64 -22.02
CA CYS A 316 -2.72 -8.85 -23.17
C CYS A 316 -1.94 -9.06 -24.47
N GLN A 317 -1.05 -10.06 -24.53
CA GLN A 317 -0.27 -10.34 -25.72
C GLN A 317 -1.14 -11.10 -26.73
N GLU A 318 -1.33 -10.54 -27.94
CA GLU A 318 -2.30 -11.01 -28.93
C GLU A 318 -2.18 -12.51 -29.27
N ASP A 319 -0.98 -13.07 -29.17
CA ASP A 319 -0.70 -14.47 -29.49
C ASP A 319 -0.70 -15.43 -28.28
N LEU A 320 -0.99 -14.93 -27.06
CA LEU A 320 -0.91 -15.72 -25.83
C LEU A 320 -2.29 -15.87 -25.18
N THR A 321 -2.72 -17.11 -25.03
CA THR A 321 -3.83 -17.44 -24.13
C THR A 321 -3.38 -17.44 -22.67
N MET A 322 -4.33 -17.38 -21.74
CA MET A 322 -4.08 -17.54 -20.31
C MET A 322 -3.28 -18.83 -19.99
N GLN A 323 -3.41 -19.88 -20.82
CA GLN A 323 -2.71 -21.15 -20.66
C GLN A 323 -1.30 -21.15 -21.27
N ASP A 324 -1.00 -20.24 -22.20
CA ASP A 324 0.31 -20.19 -22.84
C ASP A 324 1.39 -19.66 -21.89
N VAL A 325 1.06 -18.64 -21.09
CA VAL A 325 2.02 -18.03 -20.15
C VAL A 325 2.53 -19.05 -19.10
N PRO A 326 1.68 -19.87 -18.45
CA PRO A 326 2.15 -20.93 -17.56
C PRO A 326 2.96 -22.00 -18.28
N ASN A 327 2.71 -22.26 -19.56
CA ASN A 327 3.41 -23.26 -20.36
C ASN A 327 4.78 -22.80 -20.84
N MET A 328 5.05 -21.49 -20.86
CA MET A 328 6.38 -20.95 -21.13
C MET A 328 7.42 -21.43 -20.12
N SER A 329 8.64 -21.67 -20.61
CA SER A 329 9.78 -21.88 -19.72
C SER A 329 10.05 -20.62 -18.87
N PRO A 330 10.62 -20.76 -17.66
CA PRO A 330 10.97 -19.61 -16.82
C PRO A 330 11.84 -18.59 -17.53
N LYS A 331 12.78 -19.06 -18.37
CA LYS A 331 13.66 -18.20 -19.17
C LYS A 331 12.90 -17.43 -20.24
N GLN A 332 11.99 -18.08 -20.98
CA GLN A 332 11.16 -17.37 -21.97
C GLN A 332 10.32 -16.28 -21.31
N ARG A 333 9.75 -16.54 -20.12
CA ARG A 333 9.01 -15.51 -19.37
C ARG A 333 9.90 -14.34 -18.97
N LEU A 334 11.13 -14.60 -18.54
CA LEU A 334 12.10 -13.55 -18.23
C LEU A 334 12.43 -12.72 -19.48
N ASP A 335 12.79 -13.39 -20.57
CA ASP A 335 13.16 -12.73 -21.83
C ASP A 335 12.00 -11.87 -22.37
N PHE A 336 10.76 -12.33 -22.21
CA PHE A 336 9.57 -11.67 -22.76
C PHE A 336 8.99 -10.60 -21.84
N PHE A 337 8.81 -10.87 -20.54
CA PHE A 337 8.06 -10.00 -19.63
C PHE A 337 8.94 -9.12 -18.74
N ALA A 338 10.18 -9.52 -18.44
CA ALA A 338 11.02 -8.76 -17.51
C ALA A 338 11.30 -7.31 -17.94
N PRO A 339 11.44 -6.98 -19.26
CA PRO A 339 11.59 -5.58 -19.68
C PRO A 339 10.41 -4.67 -19.28
N PHE A 340 9.21 -5.24 -19.12
CA PHE A 340 8.00 -4.49 -18.84
C PHE A 340 7.66 -4.45 -17.35
N ILE A 341 7.74 -5.60 -16.67
CA ILE A 341 7.28 -5.74 -15.28
C ILE A 341 8.42 -5.96 -14.27
N GLY A 342 9.67 -6.03 -14.74
CA GLY A 342 10.86 -6.22 -13.92
C GLY A 342 11.19 -7.69 -13.63
N VAL A 343 12.49 -7.98 -13.51
CA VAL A 343 13.05 -9.33 -13.29
C VAL A 343 12.48 -9.97 -12.03
N ASP A 344 12.56 -9.29 -10.89
CA ASP A 344 12.14 -9.82 -9.58
C ASP A 344 10.69 -10.33 -9.57
N ARG A 345 9.80 -9.67 -10.32
CA ARG A 345 8.38 -10.05 -10.39
C ARG A 345 8.18 -11.30 -11.22
N VAL A 346 8.86 -11.39 -12.37
CA VAL A 346 8.83 -12.59 -13.21
C VAL A 346 9.44 -13.78 -12.46
N GLU A 347 10.52 -13.58 -11.70
CA GLU A 347 11.11 -14.62 -10.86
C GLU A 347 10.16 -15.07 -9.74
N SER A 348 9.50 -14.14 -9.05
CA SER A 348 8.46 -14.44 -8.06
C SER A 348 7.34 -15.28 -8.67
N PHE A 349 6.87 -14.89 -9.87
CA PHE A 349 5.87 -15.64 -10.62
C PHE A 349 6.35 -17.05 -11.02
N ASN A 350 7.60 -17.17 -11.48
CA ASN A 350 8.22 -18.46 -11.81
C ASN A 350 8.29 -19.38 -10.59
N SER A 351 8.63 -18.84 -9.41
CA SER A 351 8.65 -19.60 -8.16
C SER A 351 7.27 -20.15 -7.82
N VAL A 352 6.24 -19.31 -7.84
CA VAL A 352 4.85 -19.72 -7.54
C VAL A 352 4.38 -20.82 -8.49
N LEU A 353 4.68 -20.71 -9.79
CA LEU A 353 4.32 -21.76 -10.74
C LEU A 353 5.09 -23.06 -10.50
N SER A 354 6.38 -22.99 -10.17
CA SER A 354 7.19 -24.16 -9.84
C SER A 354 6.61 -24.89 -8.62
N ASP A 355 6.29 -24.16 -7.57
CA ASP A 355 5.72 -24.71 -6.34
C ASP A 355 4.37 -25.40 -6.60
N ARG A 356 3.49 -24.75 -7.39
CA ARG A 356 2.19 -25.34 -7.79
C ARG A 356 2.36 -26.61 -8.61
N ARG A 357 3.30 -26.65 -9.56
CA ARG A 357 3.58 -27.87 -10.35
C ARG A 357 4.04 -29.02 -9.45
N GLN A 358 4.96 -28.76 -8.51
CA GLN A 358 5.43 -29.77 -7.57
C GLN A 358 4.29 -30.30 -6.68
N GLN A 359 3.38 -29.42 -6.23
CA GLN A 359 2.21 -29.84 -5.45
C GLN A 359 1.29 -30.77 -6.25
N VAL A 360 1.02 -30.45 -7.51
CA VAL A 360 0.17 -31.27 -8.40
C VAL A 360 0.80 -32.63 -8.69
N GLU A 361 2.11 -32.67 -8.94
CA GLU A 361 2.87 -33.91 -9.12
C GLU A 361 2.84 -34.78 -7.85
N ALA A 362 3.03 -34.17 -6.68
CA ALA A 362 2.95 -34.85 -5.40
C ALA A 362 1.55 -35.45 -5.15
N MET A 363 0.48 -34.68 -5.41
CA MET A 363 -0.90 -35.15 -5.29
C MET A 363 -1.23 -36.29 -6.26
N SER A 364 -0.66 -36.26 -7.48
CA SER A 364 -0.84 -37.32 -8.47
C SER A 364 -0.14 -38.62 -8.05
N SER A 365 1.04 -38.53 -7.43
CA SER A 365 1.76 -39.69 -6.86
C SER A 365 0.99 -40.35 -5.71
N VAL A 366 0.31 -39.55 -4.87
CA VAL A 366 -0.52 -40.07 -3.76
C VAL A 366 -1.76 -40.81 -4.28
N LYS A 367 -2.41 -40.28 -5.32
CA LYS A 367 -3.57 -40.94 -5.96
C LYS A 367 -3.17 -42.26 -6.61
N ALA A 368 -2.07 -42.30 -7.36
CA ALA A 368 -1.57 -43.53 -7.98
C ALA A 368 -1.25 -44.64 -6.96
N SER A 369 -0.66 -44.26 -5.82
CA SER A 369 -0.35 -45.21 -4.73
C SER A 369 -1.61 -45.73 -4.04
N SER A 370 -2.66 -44.90 -3.94
CA SER A 370 -3.93 -45.26 -3.29
C SER A 370 -4.76 -46.22 -4.14
N THR A 371 -4.71 -46.10 -5.48
CA THR A 371 -5.41 -47.02 -6.39
C THR A 371 -4.83 -48.44 -6.34
N LEU A 372 -3.53 -48.59 -6.06
CA LEU A 372 -2.90 -49.91 -5.88
C LEU A 372 -3.32 -50.63 -4.59
N LEU A 373 -3.86 -49.90 -3.61
CA LEU A 373 -4.37 -50.43 -2.34
C LEU A 373 -5.89 -50.63 -2.32
N ALA A 374 -6.57 -50.52 -3.48
CA ALA A 374 -8.01 -50.76 -3.57
C ALA A 374 -8.37 -52.19 -3.09
N PRO A 375 -9.49 -52.38 -2.35
CA PRO A 375 -9.82 -53.60 -1.61
C PRO A 375 -10.02 -54.88 -2.43
N GLY A 376 -9.92 -54.82 -3.76
CA GLY A 376 -9.95 -55.98 -4.66
C GLY A 376 -8.63 -56.78 -4.74
N ASN A 377 -7.50 -56.20 -4.34
CA ASN A 377 -6.18 -56.84 -4.44
C ASN A 377 -5.64 -57.44 -3.12
N LEU A 378 -6.49 -57.57 -2.09
CA LEU A 378 -6.13 -58.17 -0.80
C LEU A 378 -6.00 -59.71 -0.83
N ARG A 379 -6.22 -60.38 -1.97
CA ARG A 379 -6.09 -61.85 -2.06
C ARG A 379 -4.65 -62.38 -2.13
N CYS A 380 -3.64 -61.54 -2.40
CA CYS A 380 -2.23 -61.98 -2.44
C CYS A 380 -1.41 -61.65 -1.19
N LEU A 381 -1.90 -60.76 -0.30
CA LEU A 381 -1.17 -60.39 0.93
C LEU A 381 -1.39 -61.35 2.11
N SER A 382 -2.29 -62.34 1.99
CA SER A 382 -2.45 -63.40 2.99
C SER A 382 -1.34 -64.46 2.96
N LEU A 383 -0.52 -64.52 1.91
CA LEU A 383 0.59 -65.49 1.79
C LEU A 383 1.94 -64.98 2.32
N LEU A 384 2.09 -63.69 2.57
CA LEU A 384 3.34 -63.10 3.09
C LEU A 384 3.36 -62.95 4.62
N ARG A 385 2.28 -63.34 5.32
CA ARG A 385 2.19 -63.27 6.80
C ARG A 385 2.71 -64.50 7.54
N HIS A 386 3.37 -65.45 6.85
CA HIS A 386 3.91 -66.68 7.47
C HIS A 386 5.43 -66.80 7.45
N ALA A 387 6.17 -65.74 7.11
CA ALA A 387 7.63 -65.76 7.13
C ALA A 387 8.24 -64.53 7.82
N SER A 388 7.90 -64.28 9.09
CA SER A 388 8.73 -63.42 9.96
C SER A 388 8.41 -63.66 11.43
N THR A 389 8.84 -64.82 11.93
CA THR A 389 8.97 -65.10 13.36
C THR A 389 10.42 -65.47 13.62
N ALA A 390 11.29 -64.47 13.78
CA ALA A 390 12.58 -64.67 14.44
C ALA A 390 13.13 -63.35 14.98
N SER A 391 13.55 -63.40 16.24
CA SER A 391 14.55 -62.52 16.86
C SER A 391 14.10 -61.10 17.25
N SER A 392 13.43 -61.02 18.40
CA SER A 392 13.38 -59.83 19.25
C SER A 392 14.57 -59.85 20.24
N PRO A 393 15.42 -58.80 20.31
CA PRO A 393 16.25 -58.57 21.47
C PRO A 393 15.70 -57.41 22.32
N ALA A 394 15.41 -57.79 23.56
CA ALA A 394 15.28 -57.04 24.81
C ALA A 394 15.56 -55.51 24.78
N LEU A 395 14.53 -54.78 25.21
CA LEU A 395 14.59 -53.42 25.75
C LEU A 395 15.49 -53.36 27.00
N GLY A 396 16.57 -52.59 26.91
CA GLY A 396 17.35 -52.11 28.06
C GLY A 396 16.87 -50.72 28.47
N ASN A 397 16.16 -50.65 29.58
CA ASN A 397 15.84 -49.41 30.31
C ASN A 397 17.13 -48.66 30.69
N ARG A 398 17.25 -47.37 30.35
CA ARG A 398 17.99 -46.40 31.17
C ARG A 398 17.27 -45.06 31.25
N CYS A 399 16.75 -44.84 32.45
CA CYS A 399 16.37 -43.57 33.04
C CYS A 399 17.64 -42.80 33.43
N THR A 400 17.78 -41.55 33.01
CA THR A 400 18.67 -40.57 33.68
C THR A 400 18.01 -39.20 33.66
N THR A 401 17.65 -38.79 34.87
CA THR A 401 17.41 -37.42 35.33
C THR A 401 18.70 -36.60 35.35
N ALA A 402 18.65 -35.34 34.90
CA ALA A 402 19.53 -34.23 35.30
C ALA A 402 18.87 -32.92 34.82
N ALA A 403 18.32 -32.07 35.69
CA ALA A 403 18.97 -31.14 36.63
C ALA A 403 19.66 -29.93 35.94
N LYS A 404 18.96 -28.79 36.05
CA LYS A 404 19.41 -27.38 36.15
C LYS A 404 20.86 -27.02 35.79
N ALA A 405 21.01 -25.96 34.98
CA ALA A 405 21.68 -24.72 35.38
C ALA A 405 20.96 -23.53 34.72
#